data_AF-A0AA44ENL6-F1
#
_entry.id   AF-A0AA44ENL6-F1
#
_cell.length_a   1.000
_cell.length_b   1.000
_cell.length_c   1.000
_cell.angle_alpha   90.00
_cell.angle_beta   90.00
_cell.angle_gamma   90.00
#
_symmetry.space_group_name_H-M   'P 1'
#
loop_
_entity.id
_entity.type
_entity.pdbx_description
1 polymer ?
#
loop_
_entity_poly.entity_id
_entity_poly.type
_entity_poly.pdbx_seq_one_letter_code
_entity_poly.pdbx_strand_id
1 'polypeptide(L)'
;MAGGLEQLDEVPGFTVQVHRALTEHILLGGAPRSIAIMNGTLAGAVGLGLRLWLVGLAIWVIGHFAAVWAAKRDPLFVEVGRRHLRIPGHLSV
;
A
#
# COMPACT_ATOMS: atom_id res chain seq x y z
N MET A 1 27.94 -20.75 -17.72
CA MET A 1 27.55 -20.17 -19.02
C MET A 1 26.03 -20.03 -19.06
N ALA A 2 25.50 -18.96 -18.46
CA ALA A 2 24.17 -18.43 -18.73
C ALA A 2 24.39 -16.92 -18.81
N GLY A 3 24.29 -16.39 -20.03
CA GLY A 3 24.66 -15.03 -20.37
C GLY A 3 23.96 -14.04 -19.46
N GLY A 4 24.73 -13.11 -18.92
CA GLY A 4 24.19 -11.86 -18.45
C GLY A 4 23.32 -11.30 -19.57
N LEU A 5 22.13 -10.84 -19.21
CA LEU A 5 21.40 -9.90 -20.05
C LEU A 5 22.41 -8.78 -20.32
N GLU A 6 22.98 -8.77 -21.52
CA GLU A 6 23.79 -7.65 -21.97
C GLU A 6 22.96 -6.42 -21.64
N GLN A 7 23.54 -5.53 -20.84
CA GLN A 7 23.04 -4.19 -20.66
C GLN A 7 22.93 -3.63 -22.07
N LEU A 8 21.72 -3.72 -22.65
CA LEU A 8 21.45 -3.29 -24.01
C LEU A 8 21.96 -1.85 -24.06
N ASP A 9 22.99 -1.66 -24.88
CA ASP A 9 23.86 -0.51 -24.97
C ASP A 9 23.11 0.77 -24.60
N GLU A 10 23.55 1.45 -23.55
CA GLU A 10 22.87 2.61 -22.98
C GLU A 10 22.87 3.74 -24.01
N VAL A 11 21.80 3.85 -24.82
CA VAL A 11 21.69 4.83 -25.90
C VAL A 11 21.82 6.23 -25.29
N PRO A 12 22.89 6.99 -25.61
CA PRO A 12 23.16 8.28 -24.98
C PRO A 12 21.97 9.23 -25.16
N GLY A 13 21.43 9.72 -24.04
CA GLY A 13 20.29 10.65 -24.04
C GLY A 13 18.89 10.01 -24.00
N PHE A 14 18.78 8.67 -23.97
CA PHE A 14 17.49 7.96 -23.84
C PHE A 14 17.29 7.26 -22.48
N THR A 15 18.30 7.24 -21.62
CA THR A 15 18.19 6.74 -20.24
C THR A 15 18.19 7.90 -19.24
N VAL A 16 17.29 7.84 -18.26
CA VAL A 16 17.23 8.79 -17.14
C VAL A 16 17.02 8.02 -15.84
N GLN A 17 17.69 8.44 -14.76
CA GLN A 17 17.50 7.81 -13.46
C GLN A 17 16.08 8.03 -12.94
N VAL A 18 15.39 6.93 -12.64
CA VAL A 18 14.07 6.97 -12.00
C VAL A 18 14.26 7.25 -10.52
N HIS A 19 13.63 8.33 -10.04
CA HIS A 19 13.63 8.63 -8.62
C HIS A 19 12.82 7.59 -7.86
N ARG A 20 13.34 7.11 -6.72
CA ARG A 20 12.63 6.14 -5.88
C ARG A 20 11.23 6.60 -5.47
N ALA A 21 10.99 7.90 -5.34
CA ALA A 21 9.66 8.44 -5.03
C ALA A 21 8.57 8.06 -6.07
N LEU A 22 8.96 7.69 -7.29
CA LEU A 22 8.05 7.24 -8.36
C LEU A 22 7.72 5.74 -8.29
N THR A 23 8.55 4.96 -7.61
CA THR A 23 8.47 3.48 -7.63
C THR A 23 8.24 2.88 -6.24
N GLU A 24 8.69 3.53 -5.17
CA GLU A 24 8.47 3.11 -3.80
C GLU A 24 7.09 3.54 -3.30
N HIS A 25 6.45 2.64 -2.56
CA HIS A 25 5.16 2.92 -1.95
C HIS A 25 5.28 3.97 -0.85
N ILE A 26 4.37 4.95 -0.83
CA ILE A 26 4.32 5.98 0.22
C ILE A 26 3.74 5.37 1.48
N LEU A 27 4.62 5.05 2.43
CA LEU A 27 4.26 4.55 3.75
C LEU A 27 4.11 5.72 4.74
N LEU A 28 3.09 5.65 5.58
CA LEU A 28 2.87 6.53 6.73
C LEU A 28 3.02 5.69 8.01
N GLY A 29 4.15 5.85 8.72
CA GLY A 29 4.41 5.09 9.94
C GLY A 29 4.54 3.57 9.72
N GLY A 30 4.87 3.13 8.49
CA GLY A 30 4.97 1.71 8.13
C GLY A 30 3.69 1.10 7.55
N ALA A 31 2.57 1.83 7.51
CA ALA A 31 1.34 1.42 6.83
C ALA A 31 1.17 2.16 5.49
N PRO A 32 0.45 1.60 4.51
CA PRO A 32 0.18 2.32 3.25
C PRO A 32 -0.68 3.56 3.54
N ARG A 33 -0.31 4.70 2.96
CA ARG A 33 -0.94 6.01 3.24
C ARG A 33 -2.47 5.97 3.16
N SER A 34 -3.03 5.30 2.16
CA SER A 34 -4.48 5.20 1.95
C SER A 34 -5.20 4.54 3.14
N ILE A 35 -4.66 3.43 3.64
CA ILE A 35 -5.22 2.69 4.78
C ILE A 35 -5.03 3.46 6.08
N ALA A 36 -3.87 4.09 6.27
CA ALA A 36 -3.61 4.90 7.45
C ALA A 36 -4.60 6.08 7.56
N ILE A 37 -4.87 6.78 6.45
CA ILE A 37 -5.86 7.86 6.40
C ILE A 37 -7.27 7.31 6.65
N MET A 38 -7.67 6.24 5.95
CA MET A 38 -8.99 5.63 6.13
C MET A 38 -9.24 5.21 7.59
N ASN A 39 -8.27 4.54 8.21
CA ASN A 39 -8.36 4.12 9.60
C ASN A 39 -8.41 5.31 10.57
N GLY A 40 -7.58 6.33 10.33
CA GLY A 40 -7.60 7.58 11.11
C GLY A 40 -8.94 8.30 11.04
N THR A 41 -9.54 8.41 9.84
CA THR A 41 -10.86 9.01 9.65
C THR A 41 -11.95 8.21 10.35
N LEU A 42 -11.93 6.88 10.24
CA LEU A 42 -12.94 6.02 10.85
C LEU A 42 -12.85 6.06 12.38
N ALA A 43 -11.64 6.03 12.92
CA ALA A 43 -11.39 6.23 14.35
C ALA A 43 -11.81 7.62 14.84
N GLY A 44 -11.55 8.68 14.06
CA GLY A 44 -11.96 10.05 14.38
C GLY A 44 -13.49 10.21 14.37
N ALA A 45 -14.16 9.65 13.37
CA ALA A 45 -15.62 9.66 13.27
C ALA A 45 -16.27 8.95 14.47
N VAL A 46 -15.73 7.80 14.89
CA VAL A 46 -16.24 7.06 16.06
C VAL A 46 -15.88 7.77 17.38
N GLY A 47 -14.61 8.13 17.53
CA GLY A 47 -14.07 8.67 18.78
C GLY A 47 -14.58 10.07 19.11
N LEU A 48 -14.56 10.97 18.12
CA LEU A 48 -14.99 12.36 18.30
C LEU A 48 -16.49 12.51 17.99
N GLY A 49 -16.99 11.88 16.92
CA GLY A 49 -18.37 12.03 16.47
C GLY A 49 -19.39 11.42 17.43
N LEU A 50 -19.16 10.19 17.90
CA LEU A 50 -20.03 9.53 18.90
C LEU A 50 -19.58 9.78 20.35
N ARG A 51 -18.51 10.57 20.57
CA ARG A 51 -17.81 10.75 21.87
C ARG A 51 -17.29 9.45 22.50
N LEU A 52 -17.23 8.37 21.72
CA LEU A 52 -16.71 7.07 22.14
C LEU A 52 -15.18 7.04 22.00
N TRP A 53 -14.49 7.99 22.62
CA TRP A 53 -13.06 8.24 22.39
C TRP A 53 -12.18 7.00 22.64
N LEU A 54 -12.51 6.18 23.64
CA LEU A 54 -11.82 4.91 23.92
C LEU A 54 -12.00 3.89 22.78
N VAL A 55 -13.22 3.79 22.25
CA VAL A 55 -13.52 2.88 21.14
C VAL A 55 -12.82 3.37 19.87
N GLY A 56 -12.88 4.68 19.60
CA GLY A 56 -12.15 5.30 18.49
C GLY A 56 -10.64 5.06 18.59
N LEU A 57 -10.05 5.21 19.79
CA LEU A 57 -8.64 4.93 20.02
C LEU A 57 -8.31 3.44 19.82
N ALA A 58 -9.15 2.53 20.32
CA ALA A 58 -8.97 1.10 20.13
C ALA A 58 -8.99 0.73 18.63
N ILE A 59 -9.97 1.24 17.88
CA ILE A 59 -10.06 1.07 16.43
C ILE A 59 -8.78 1.61 15.76
N TRP A 60 -8.33 2.80 16.15
CA TRP A 60 -7.13 3.41 15.59
C TRP A 60 -5.91 2.53 15.80
N VAL A 61 -5.62 2.14 17.05
CA VAL A 61 -4.44 1.34 17.41
C VAL A 61 -4.47 0.00 16.69
N ILE A 62 -5.58 -0.74 16.80
CA ILE A 62 -5.70 -2.09 16.22
C ILE A 62 -5.61 -2.02 14.69
N GLY A 63 -6.35 -1.10 14.06
CA GLY A 63 -6.35 -0.93 12.62
C GLY A 63 -4.99 -0.49 12.07
N HIS A 64 -4.28 0.39 12.79
CA HIS A 64 -2.97 0.87 12.35
C HIS A 64 -1.91 -0.21 12.51
N PHE A 65 -1.90 -0.95 13.63
CA PHE A 65 -0.99 -2.09 13.81
C PHE A 65 -1.21 -3.18 12.75
N ALA A 66 -2.47 -3.50 12.46
CA ALA A 66 -2.83 -4.46 11.42
C ALA A 66 -2.32 -3.97 10.04
N ALA A 67 -2.47 -2.67 9.74
CA ALA A 67 -2.00 -2.10 8.49
C ALA A 67 -0.46 -2.10 8.35
N VAL A 68 0.27 -1.82 9.43
CA VAL A 68 1.74 -1.92 9.47
C VAL A 68 2.18 -3.38 9.29
N TRP A 69 1.51 -4.32 9.95
CA TRP A 69 1.80 -5.74 9.79
C TRP A 69 1.54 -6.23 8.37
N ALA A 70 0.44 -5.81 7.76
CA ALA A 70 0.10 -6.14 6.37
C ALA A 70 1.13 -5.56 5.39
N ALA A 71 1.50 -4.28 5.52
CA ALA A 71 2.52 -3.66 4.68
C ALA A 71 3.90 -4.30 4.84
N LYS A 72 4.23 -4.80 6.04
CA LYS A 72 5.46 -5.57 6.26
C LYS A 72 5.45 -6.92 5.51
N ARG A 73 4.28 -7.50 5.24
CA ARG A 73 4.14 -8.76 4.49
C ARG A 73 4.07 -8.54 2.98
N ASP A 74 3.30 -7.55 2.55
CA ASP A 74 3.17 -7.17 1.14
C ASP A 74 2.73 -5.69 1.03
N PRO A 75 3.58 -4.81 0.49
CA PRO A 75 3.23 -3.40 0.27
C PRO A 75 2.06 -3.20 -0.72
N LEU A 76 1.82 -4.15 -1.62
CA LEU A 76 0.81 -4.07 -2.68
C LEU A 76 -0.52 -4.75 -2.32
N PHE A 77 -0.69 -5.22 -1.08
CA PHE A 77 -1.86 -6.02 -0.67
C PHE A 77 -3.20 -5.35 -1.03
N VAL A 78 -3.28 -4.02 -0.90
CA VAL A 78 -4.50 -3.24 -1.19
C VAL A 78 -4.82 -3.27 -2.68
N GLU A 79 -3.80 -3.12 -3.52
CA GLU A 79 -3.96 -3.10 -4.97
C GLU A 79 -4.31 -4.49 -5.49
N VAL A 80 -3.65 -5.52 -4.98
CA VAL A 80 -3.94 -6.93 -5.30
C VAL A 80 -5.35 -7.30 -4.87
N GLY A 81 -5.74 -6.96 -3.64
CA GLY A 81 -7.09 -7.22 -3.12
C GLY A 81 -8.18 -6.52 -3.95
N ARG A 82 -7.97 -5.24 -4.30
CA ARG A 82 -8.88 -4.51 -5.18
C ARG A 82 -8.95 -5.12 -6.58
N ARG A 83 -7.82 -5.56 -7.12
CA ARG A 83 -7.75 -6.24 -8.42
C ARG A 83 -8.49 -7.57 -8.37
N HIS A 84 -8.34 -8.32 -7.29
CA HIS A 84 -9.01 -9.61 -7.10
C HIS A 84 -10.54 -9.47 -7.02
N LEU A 85 -11.04 -8.42 -6.35
CA LEU A 85 -12.48 -8.12 -6.33
C LEU A 85 -13.03 -7.66 -7.67
N ARG A 86 -12.19 -7.05 -8.53
CA ARG A 86 -12.61 -6.51 -9.82
C ARG A 86 -12.59 -7.54 -10.95
N ILE A 87 -11.70 -8.53 -10.89
CA ILE A 87 -11.54 -9.53 -11.94
C ILE A 87 -12.35 -10.78 -11.57
N PRO A 88 -13.21 -11.32 -12.47
CA PRO A 88 -13.90 -12.57 -12.21
C PRO A 88 -12.89 -13.70 -11.98
N GLY A 89 -13.12 -14.51 -10.95
CA GLY A 89 -12.22 -15.61 -10.56
C GLY A 89 -12.16 -16.78 -11.55
N HIS A 90 -12.80 -16.66 -12.70
CA HIS A 90 -12.76 -17.63 -13.78
C HIS A 90 -12.42 -16.93 -15.09
N LEU A 91 -11.60 -17.58 -15.91
CA LEU A 91 -11.38 -17.18 -17.29
C LEU A 91 -12.50 -17.81 -18.13
N SER A 92 -13.50 -17.02 -18.54
CA SER A 92 -14.41 -17.44 -19.61
C SER A 92 -13.74 -17.13 -20.95
N VAL A 93 -13.43 -18.17 -21.72
CA VAL A 93 -13.00 -18.08 -23.13
C VAL A 93 -14.19 -17.73 -24.00
#